data_AF-A0A972IT92-F1
#
_entry.id   AF-A0A972IT92-F1
#
_cell.length_a   1.000
_cell.length_b   1.000
_cell.length_c   1.000
_cell.angle_alpha   90.00
_cell.angle_beta   90.00
_cell.angle_gamma   90.00
#
_symmetry.space_group_name_H-M   'P 1'
#
loop_
_entity.id
_entity.type
_entity.pdbx_description
1 polymer ?
#
loop_
_entity_poly.entity_id
_entity_poly.type
_entity_poly.pdbx_seq_one_letter_code
_entity_poly.pdbx_strand_id
1 'polypeptide(L)' 'MDQPKIERMLRLMTLMSGSVEYTIDELADRLDTSYRSIYRYIDTFKACGFAVEKIHGNI' A
#
# COMPACT_ATOMS: atom_id res chain seq x y z
N MET A 1 -4.10 -17.31 15.37
CA MET A 1 -4.18 -17.38 13.89
C MET A 1 -3.87 -15.99 13.40
N ASP A 2 -2.60 -15.68 13.24
CA ASP A 2 -2.20 -14.39 12.66
C ASP A 2 -2.52 -14.49 11.18
N GLN A 3 -3.33 -13.57 10.66
CA GLN A 3 -3.65 -13.51 9.23
C GLN A 3 -2.71 -12.49 8.59
N PRO A 4 -1.52 -12.90 8.12
CA PRO A 4 -0.45 -11.99 7.70
C PRO A 4 -0.80 -11.15 6.46
N LYS A 5 -1.98 -11.35 5.86
CA LYS A 5 -2.49 -10.50 4.78
C LYS A 5 -3.27 -9.29 5.32
N ILE A 6 -4.16 -9.47 6.30
CA ILE A 6 -4.96 -8.37 6.85
C ILE A 6 -4.06 -7.39 7.60
N GLU A 7 -3.14 -7.91 8.42
CA GLU A 7 -2.16 -7.07 9.12
C GLU A 7 -1.34 -6.21 8.15
N ARG A 8 -0.82 -6.80 7.07
CA ARG A 8 -0.05 -6.06 6.04
C ARG A 8 -0.89 -4.98 5.36
N MET A 9 -2.16 -5.25 5.08
CA MET A 9 -3.07 -4.24 4.52
C MET A 9 -3.28 -3.10 5.51
N LEU A 10 -3.57 -3.38 6.78
CA LEU A 10 -3.73 -2.33 7.79
C LEU A 10 -2.45 -1.50 7.96
N ARG A 11 -1.28 -2.12 7.96
CA ARG A 11 0.01 -1.42 8.00
C ARG A 11 0.24 -0.55 6.76
N LEU A 12 -0.10 -1.04 5.57
CA LEU A 12 -0.03 -0.26 4.33
C LEU A 12 -0.94 0.97 4.40
N MET A 13 -2.16 0.81 4.91
CA MET A 13 -3.09 1.92 5.11
C MET A 13 -2.47 3.02 6.00
N THR A 14 -1.87 2.63 7.14
CA THR A 14 -1.21 3.58 8.04
C THR A 14 -0.04 4.32 7.36
N LEU A 15 0.76 3.62 6.55
CA LEU A 15 1.87 4.23 5.81
C LEU A 15 1.38 5.23 4.77
N MET A 16 0.29 4.90 4.05
CA MET A 16 -0.29 5.75 3.01
C MET A 16 -1.08 6.95 3.54
N SER A 17 -1.59 6.89 4.78
CA SER A 17 -2.32 8.00 5.42
C SER A 17 -1.42 9.01 6.13
N GLY A 18 -0.11 8.75 6.18
CA GLY A 18 0.86 9.63 6.85
C GLY A 18 1.21 10.87 6.02
N SER A 19 2.03 11.75 6.60
CA SER A 19 2.57 12.93 5.92
C SER A 19 3.81 12.65 5.07
N VAL A 20 4.23 11.38 4.97
CA VAL A 20 5.40 10.95 4.21
C VAL A 20 4.92 10.22 2.97
N GLU A 21 5.37 10.69 1.82
CA GLU A 21 5.14 10.02 0.55
C GLU A 21 6.15 8.89 0.38
N TYR A 22 5.66 7.73 -0.07
CA TYR A 22 6.50 6.56 -0.33
C TYR A 22 6.35 6.14 -1.79
N THR A 23 7.46 5.77 -2.40
CA THR A 23 7.45 5.00 -3.63
C THR A 23 6.87 3.61 -3.37
N ILE A 24 6.41 2.94 -4.44
CA ILE A 24 5.97 1.54 -4.33
C ILE A 24 7.11 0.65 -3.82
N ASP A 25 8.35 1.02 -4.15
CA ASP A 25 9.54 0.28 -3.79
C ASP A 25 9.81 0.34 -2.28
N GLU A 26 9.75 1.53 -1.69
CA GLU A 26 9.90 1.70 -0.25
C GLU A 26 8.76 1.01 0.53
N LEU A 27 7.53 1.00 -0.01
CA LEU A 27 6.41 0.29 0.60
C LEU A 27 6.62 -1.23 0.58
N ALA A 28 7.16 -1.77 -0.51
CA ALA A 28 7.47 -3.19 -0.66
C ALA A 28 8.53 -3.62 0.37
N ASP A 29 9.61 -2.85 0.49
CA ASP A 29 10.70 -3.10 1.43
C ASP A 29 10.22 -3.03 2.90
N ARG A 30 9.44 -2.00 3.25
CA ARG A 30 8.94 -1.81 4.64
C ARG A 30 7.95 -2.88 5.09
N LEU A 31 7.23 -3.49 4.15
CA LEU A 31 6.22 -4.52 4.42
C LEU A 31 6.74 -5.94 4.17
N ASP A 32 8.03 -6.07 3.84
CA ASP A 32 8.69 -7.33 3.48
C ASP A 32 7.83 -8.13 2.48
N THR A 33 7.52 -7.48 1.36
CA THR A 33 6.66 -8.03 0.32
C THR A 33 7.08 -7.56 -1.06
N SER A 34 6.50 -8.14 -2.10
CA SER A 34 6.79 -7.74 -3.47
C SER A 34 6.00 -6.51 -3.90
N TYR A 35 6.55 -5.73 -4.84
CA TYR A 35 5.86 -4.62 -5.52
C TYR A 35 4.47 -5.03 -6.04
N ARG A 36 4.37 -6.24 -6.63
CA ARG A 36 3.09 -6.82 -7.09
C ARG A 36 2.07 -6.97 -5.97
N SER A 37 2.52 -7.35 -4.76
CA SER A 37 1.65 -7.46 -3.60
C SER A 37 1.16 -6.08 -3.13
N ILE A 38 2.02 -5.06 -3.17
CA ILE A 38 1.63 -3.67 -2.90
C ILE A 38 0.55 -3.19 -3.87
N TYR A 39 0.76 -3.36 -5.18
CA TYR A 39 -0.28 -3.02 -6.17
C TYR A 39 -1.60 -3.74 -5.92
N ARG A 40 -1.56 -5.04 -5.61
CA ARG A 40 -2.77 -5.81 -5.28
C ARG A 40 -3.48 -5.30 -4.02
N TYR A 41 -2.73 -4.86 -3.00
CA TYR A 41 -3.33 -4.26 -1.81
C TYR A 41 -3.96 -2.91 -2.12
N ILE A 42 -3.30 -2.08 -2.93
CA ILE A 42 -3.83 -0.81 -3.43
C ILE A 42 -5.12 -1.04 -4.24
N ASP A 43 -5.15 -2.03 -5.13
CA ASP A 43 -6.35 -2.38 -5.90
C ASP A 43 -7.49 -2.82 -4.97
N THR A 44 -7.16 -3.51 -3.87
CA THR A 44 -8.16 -3.88 -2.86
C THR A 44 -8.73 -2.64 -2.17
N PHE A 45 -7.90 -1.64 -1.83
CA PHE A 45 -8.38 -0.38 -1.27
C PHE A 45 -9.28 0.38 -2.26
N LYS A 46 -8.89 0.46 -3.53
CA LYS A 46 -9.72 1.07 -4.57
C LYS A 46 -11.07 0.37 -4.71
N ALA A 47 -11.07 -0.97 -4.71
CA ALA A 47 -12.30 -1.77 -4.79
C ALA A 47 -13.21 -1.58 -3.56
N CYS A 48 -12.63 -1.27 -2.40
CA CYS A 48 -13.36 -0.91 -1.18
C CYS A 48 -13.82 0.57 -1.13
N GLY A 49 -13.52 1.37 -2.17
CA GLY A 49 -13.95 2.77 -2.26
C GLY A 49 -12.99 3.79 -1.62
N PHE A 50 -11.78 3.39 -1.24
CA PHE A 50 -10.78 4.34 -0.75
C PHE A 50 -10.19 5.17 -1.90
N ALA A 51 -10.05 6.47 -1.69
CA ALA A 51 -9.29 7.34 -2.59
C ALA A 51 -7.80 7.01 -2.47
N VAL A 52 -7.16 6.69 -3.59
CA VAL A 52 -5.72 6.46 -3.68
C VAL A 52 -5.14 7.36 -4.76
N GLU A 53 -4.29 8.28 -4.35
CA GLU A 53 -3.66 9.26 -5.24
C GLU A 53 -2.20 8.90 -5.49
N LYS A 54 -1.75 9.15 -6.72
CA LYS A 54 -0.34 9.05 -7.11
C LYS A 54 0.19 10.48 -7.23
N ILE A 55 1.04 10.88 -6.30
CA ILE A 55 1.49 12.28 -6.16
C ILE A 55 2.61 12.61 -7.18
N HIS A 56 3.40 11.61 -7.54
CA HIS A 56 4.54 11.78 -8.46
C HIS A 56 4.54 10.74 -9.59
N GLY A 57 4.62 11.22 -10.84
CA GLY A 57 4.81 10.43 -12.05
C GLY A 57 4.06 11.01 -13.25
N ASN A 58 4.80 11.32 -14.32
CA ASN A 58 4.21 11.71 -15.61
C ASN A 58 3.37 10.55 -16.20
N ILE A 59 2.24 10.90 -16.81
CA ILE A 59 1.75 10.17 -17.97
C ILE A 59 2.66 10.53 -19.15
#